data_AF-A0A9W7LE68-F1
#
_entry.id   AF-A0A9W7LE68-F1
#
_cell.length_a   1.000
_cell.length_b   1.000
_cell.length_c   1.000
_cell.angle_alpha   90.00
_cell.angle_beta   90.00
_cell.angle_gamma   90.00
#
_symmetry.space_group_name_H-M   'P 1'
#
loop_
_entity.id
_entity.type
_entity.pdbx_description
1 polymer ?
#
loop_
_entity_poly.entity_id
_entity_poly.type
_entity_poly.pdbx_seq_one_letter_code
_entity_poly.pdbx_strand_id
1 'polypeptide(L)'
;MEDETVLRRHYERLGYRVHSGLQFGTTLVLYADSPSLVHSDFAVVLCSPLSYGLDWRRIQVLSRAMPDYHKKLVLARVVEGRVEEVRVSTFHRAFKKRKAEEGLGGQKKKKGRGGEKKKEELVGVVGGDSLEEGNDKKAKGGEDDKSDDKV
;
A
#
# COMPACT_ATOMS: atom_id res chain seq x y z
N MET A 1 -15.17 18.65 18.64
CA MET A 1 -15.16 19.16 17.24
C MET A 1 -13.84 19.82 16.86
N GLU A 2 -12.99 20.22 17.80
CA GLU A 2 -11.68 20.83 17.49
C GLU A 2 -10.72 19.86 16.77
N ASP A 3 -10.67 18.59 17.18
CA ASP A 3 -9.81 17.56 16.58
C ASP A 3 -9.99 17.43 15.06
N GLU A 4 -11.24 17.46 14.57
CA GLU A 4 -11.53 17.37 13.14
C GLU A 4 -10.99 18.58 12.38
N THR A 5 -11.06 19.77 12.98
CA THR A 5 -10.53 21.01 12.38
C THR A 5 -9.01 20.97 12.30
N VAL A 6 -8.34 20.48 13.35
CA VAL A 6 -6.88 20.27 13.35
C VAL A 6 -6.49 19.28 12.25
N LEU A 7 -7.22 18.16 12.15
CA LEU A 7 -6.97 17.13 11.16
C LEU A 7 -7.18 17.64 9.72
N ARG A 8 -8.25 18.40 9.47
CA ARG A 8 -8.53 19.04 8.18
C ARG A 8 -7.39 19.98 7.79
N ARG A 9 -6.98 20.90 8.68
CA ARG A 9 -5.87 21.83 8.44
C ARG A 9 -4.54 21.11 8.21
N HIS A 10 -4.33 19.97 8.86
CA HIS A 10 -3.13 19.15 8.66
C HIS A 10 -3.06 18.63 7.22
N TYR A 11 -4.12 18.01 6.71
CA TYR A 11 -4.13 17.47 5.35
C TYR A 11 -4.21 18.55 4.26
N GLU A 12 -4.92 19.65 4.51
CA GLU A 12 -4.93 20.81 3.60
C GLU A 12 -3.53 21.40 3.43
N ARG A 13 -2.73 21.45 4.51
CA ARG A 13 -1.31 21.90 4.46
C ARG A 13 -0.41 20.93 3.70
N LEU A 14 -0.75 19.64 3.69
CA LEU A 14 -0.07 18.62 2.87
C LEU A 14 -0.48 18.69 1.39
N GLY A 15 -1.41 19.57 1.02
CA GLY A 15 -1.86 19.79 -0.36
C GLY A 15 -3.10 18.99 -0.76
N TYR A 16 -3.72 18.23 0.16
CA TYR A 16 -4.94 17.50 -0.14
C TYR A 16 -6.18 18.41 -0.10
N ARG A 17 -7.15 18.13 -0.97
CA ARG A 17 -8.51 18.66 -0.81
C ARG A 17 -9.29 17.74 0.13
N VAL A 18 -9.82 18.32 1.20
CA VAL A 18 -10.48 17.58 2.29
C VAL A 18 -12.00 17.75 2.21
N HIS A 19 -12.72 16.63 2.14
CA HIS A 19 -14.18 16.58 2.14
C HIS A 19 -14.72 15.66 3.24
N SER A 20 -16.04 15.74 3.48
CA SER A 20 -16.72 14.83 4.41
C SER A 20 -16.63 13.38 3.93
N GLY A 21 -16.22 12.49 4.82
CA GLY A 21 -16.15 11.05 4.56
C GLY A 21 -17.43 10.27 4.86
N LEU A 22 -18.54 10.97 5.14
CA LEU A 22 -19.79 10.37 5.65
C LEU A 22 -20.32 9.26 4.74
N GLN A 23 -20.24 9.43 3.42
CA GLN A 23 -20.68 8.45 2.42
C GLN A 23 -19.92 7.11 2.52
N PHE A 24 -18.71 7.13 3.07
CA PHE A 24 -17.85 5.96 3.25
C PHE A 24 -17.79 5.50 4.71
N GLY A 25 -18.62 6.07 5.60
CA GLY A 25 -18.62 5.78 7.04
C GLY A 25 -17.38 6.31 7.78
N THR A 26 -16.64 7.24 7.16
CA THR A 26 -15.40 7.83 7.68
C THR A 26 -15.59 9.31 8.03
N THR A 27 -14.62 9.92 8.70
CA THR A 27 -14.70 11.34 9.08
C THR A 27 -14.40 12.22 7.87
N LEU A 28 -13.28 11.95 7.19
CA LEU A 28 -12.80 12.74 6.06
C LEU A 28 -12.41 11.84 4.89
N VAL A 29 -12.45 12.39 3.69
CA VAL A 29 -11.80 11.80 2.50
C VAL A 29 -10.85 12.82 1.89
N LEU A 30 -9.73 12.31 1.37
CA LEU A 30 -8.66 13.14 0.82
C LEU A 30 -8.57 12.94 -0.69
N TYR A 31 -8.54 14.05 -1.41
CA TYR A 31 -8.31 14.09 -2.85
C TYR A 31 -6.96 14.73 -3.14
N ALA A 32 -6.23 14.17 -4.11
CA ALA A 32 -5.00 14.77 -4.60
C ALA A 32 -5.24 16.11 -5.32
N ASP A 33 -6.44 16.29 -5.89
CA ASP A 33 -6.84 17.51 -6.61
C ASP A 33 -8.38 17.72 -6.51
N SER A 34 -9.00 18.36 -7.50
CA SER A 34 -10.42 18.67 -7.54
C SER A 34 -11.29 17.39 -7.54
N PRO A 35 -12.31 17.30 -6.66
CA PRO A 35 -13.18 16.12 -6.56
C PRO A 35 -14.04 15.87 -7.81
N SER A 36 -14.14 16.85 -8.71
CA SER A 36 -14.82 16.68 -10.00
C SER A 36 -13.99 15.94 -11.03
N LEU A 37 -12.67 15.82 -10.81
CA LEU A 37 -11.71 15.25 -11.77
C LEU A 37 -11.10 13.94 -11.27
N VAL A 38 -10.80 13.87 -9.97
CA VAL A 38 -10.10 12.72 -9.37
C VAL A 38 -10.93 12.09 -8.26
N HIS A 39 -10.81 10.77 -8.10
CA HIS A 39 -11.34 10.07 -6.95
C HIS A 39 -10.46 10.29 -5.72
N SER A 40 -11.07 10.20 -4.53
CA SER A 40 -10.31 10.23 -3.28
C SER A 40 -9.56 8.91 -3.09
N ASP A 41 -8.27 9.01 -2.77
CA ASP A 41 -7.39 7.85 -2.53
C ASP A 41 -7.47 7.36 -1.08
N PHE A 42 -7.74 8.27 -0.15
CA PHE A 42 -7.70 8.00 1.29
C PHE A 42 -9.04 8.30 1.95
N ALA A 43 -9.43 7.40 2.86
CA ALA A 43 -10.56 7.59 3.76
C ALA A 43 -10.03 7.61 5.19
N VAL A 44 -10.27 8.70 5.90
CA VAL A 44 -9.67 9.00 7.21
C VAL A 44 -10.73 8.94 8.30
N VAL A 45 -10.45 8.16 9.34
CA VAL A 45 -11.28 8.04 10.53
C VAL A 45 -10.59 8.71 11.70
N LEU A 46 -11.27 9.67 12.30
CA LEU A 46 -10.80 10.33 13.52
C LEU A 46 -11.02 9.41 14.74
N CYS A 47 -9.93 9.09 15.41
CA CYS A 47 -9.87 8.30 16.63
C CYS A 47 -9.82 9.27 17.82
N SER A 48 -10.99 9.74 18.27
CA SER A 48 -11.08 10.59 19.47
C SER A 48 -11.60 9.74 20.65
N PRO A 49 -10.96 9.82 21.84
CA PRO A 49 -11.44 9.13 23.04
C PRO A 49 -12.75 9.71 23.57
N LEU A 50 -13.13 10.92 23.15
CA LEU A 50 -14.32 11.64 23.63
C LEU A 50 -15.54 11.51 22.71
N SER A 51 -15.35 11.08 21.46
CA SER A 51 -16.45 10.77 20.54
C SER A 51 -16.81 9.29 20.62
N TYR A 52 -17.89 8.85 19.95
CA TYR A 52 -18.22 7.44 19.74
C TYR A 52 -16.96 6.70 19.28
N GLY A 53 -16.28 6.08 20.24
CA GLY A 53 -14.91 5.61 20.09
C GLY A 53 -14.82 4.68 18.90
N LEU A 54 -13.71 4.77 18.17
CA LEU A 54 -13.43 3.81 17.12
C LEU A 54 -13.30 2.42 17.75
N ASP A 55 -14.34 1.60 17.61
CA ASP A 55 -14.34 0.23 18.11
C ASP A 55 -13.70 -0.72 17.09
N TRP A 56 -13.24 -1.86 17.59
CA TRP A 56 -12.61 -2.88 16.73
C TRP A 56 -13.53 -3.34 15.61
N ARG A 57 -14.84 -3.46 15.87
CA ARG A 57 -15.81 -3.89 14.85
C ARG A 57 -15.93 -2.87 13.73
N ARG A 58 -15.96 -1.57 14.02
CA ARG A 58 -15.96 -0.52 12.99
C ARG A 58 -14.67 -0.54 12.17
N ILE A 59 -13.51 -0.75 12.81
CA ILE A 59 -12.24 -0.92 12.06
C ILE A 59 -12.36 -2.10 11.10
N GLN A 60 -12.85 -3.25 11.57
CA GLN A 60 -13.02 -4.43 10.72
C GLN A 60 -13.96 -4.17 9.54
N VAL A 61 -15.12 -3.56 9.77
CA VAL A 61 -16.09 -3.23 8.72
C VAL A 61 -15.48 -2.28 7.69
N LEU A 62 -14.87 -1.18 8.14
CA LEU A 62 -14.24 -0.21 7.26
C LEU A 62 -13.09 -0.81 6.47
N SER A 63 -12.25 -1.64 7.11
CA SER A 63 -11.11 -2.30 6.44
C SER A 63 -11.54 -3.25 5.32
N ARG A 64 -12.75 -3.82 5.40
CA ARG A 64 -13.33 -4.69 4.38
C ARG A 64 -14.02 -3.91 3.27
N ALA A 65 -14.64 -2.79 3.58
CA ALA A 65 -15.33 -1.95 2.61
C ALA A 65 -14.37 -1.09 1.76
N MET A 66 -13.20 -0.72 2.31
CA MET A 66 -12.25 0.15 1.63
C MET A 66 -11.75 -0.37 0.26
N PRO A 67 -11.44 -1.67 0.09
CA PRO A 67 -11.14 -2.24 -1.22
C PRO A 67 -12.26 -2.05 -2.26
N ASP A 68 -13.52 -2.19 -1.86
CA ASP A 68 -14.68 -2.01 -2.77
C ASP A 68 -14.80 -0.55 -3.24
N TYR A 69 -14.42 0.40 -2.38
CA TYR A 69 -14.35 1.82 -2.73
C TYR A 69 -13.04 2.24 -3.41
N HIS A 70 -12.10 1.30 -3.58
CA HIS A 70 -10.73 1.56 -4.04
C HIS A 70 -10.00 2.64 -3.21
N LYS A 71 -10.24 2.67 -1.89
CA LYS A 71 -9.62 3.64 -0.96
C LYS A 71 -8.69 2.95 0.01
N LYS A 72 -7.75 3.72 0.56
CA LYS A 72 -6.88 3.31 1.66
C LYS A 72 -7.45 3.87 2.97
N LEU A 73 -7.66 3.01 3.96
CA LEU A 73 -8.12 3.42 5.29
C LEU A 73 -6.96 4.01 6.09
N VAL A 74 -7.19 5.18 6.67
CA VAL A 74 -6.26 5.84 7.59
C VAL A 74 -6.97 6.06 8.92
N LEU A 75 -6.39 5.57 9.99
CA LEU A 75 -6.80 5.87 11.35
C LEU A 75 -5.96 7.04 11.85
N ALA A 76 -6.59 8.16 12.17
CA ALA A 76 -5.89 9.34 12.62
C ALA A 76 -6.31 9.71 14.04
N ARG A 77 -5.35 10.02 14.90
CA ARG A 77 -5.57 10.50 16.26
C ARG A 77 -4.95 11.88 16.40
N VAL A 78 -5.63 12.78 17.09
CA VAL A 78 -5.07 14.08 17.46
C VAL A 78 -4.60 14.02 18.91
N VAL A 79 -3.32 14.29 19.14
CA VAL A 79 -2.69 14.32 20.46
C VAL A 79 -1.98 15.66 20.60
N GLU A 80 -2.43 16.51 21.52
CA GLU A 80 -1.82 17.82 21.80
C GLU A 80 -1.61 18.68 20.53
N GLY A 81 -2.59 18.67 19.62
CA GLY A 81 -2.55 19.42 18.35
C GLY A 81 -1.67 18.80 17.26
N ARG A 82 -1.07 17.62 17.50
CA ARG A 82 -0.35 16.83 16.51
C ARG A 82 -1.23 15.70 15.99
N VAL A 83 -1.03 15.33 14.73
CA VAL A 83 -1.74 14.22 14.08
C VAL A 83 -0.84 13.01 14.06
N GLU A 84 -1.30 11.92 14.68
CA GLU A 84 -0.72 10.59 14.58
C GLU A 84 -1.58 9.76 13.62
N GLU A 85 -0.98 9.12 12.62
CA GLU A 85 -1.71 8.32 11.62
C GLU A 85 -1.21 6.88 11.52
N VAL A 86 -2.15 5.96 11.34
CA VAL A 86 -1.89 4.55 11.04
C VAL A 86 -2.67 4.15 9.80
N ARG A 87 -1.94 3.69 8.78
CA ARG A 87 -2.55 3.19 7.54
C ARG A 87 -2.94 1.73 7.72
N VAL A 88 -4.20 1.41 7.48
CA VAL A 88 -4.71 0.04 7.56
C VAL A 88 -4.72 -0.54 6.16
N SER A 89 -3.92 -1.59 5.97
CA SER A 89 -3.90 -2.38 4.74
C SER A 89 -4.40 -3.79 5.04
N THR A 90 -5.37 -4.24 4.26
CA THR A 90 -5.86 -5.62 4.31
C THR A 90 -5.07 -6.45 3.31
N PHE A 91 -3.97 -7.04 3.77
CA PHE A 91 -3.31 -8.10 3.01
C PHE A 91 -4.14 -9.37 3.15
N HIS A 92 -4.99 -9.66 2.17
CA HIS A 92 -5.60 -10.98 2.07
C HIS A 92 -4.54 -11.96 1.57
N ARG A 93 -3.67 -12.42 2.48
CA ARG A 93 -2.79 -13.53 2.18
C ARG A 93 -3.68 -14.75 2.06
N ALA A 94 -3.94 -15.20 0.83
CA ALA A 94 -4.61 -16.46 0.60
C ALA A 94 -3.94 -17.52 1.48
N PHE A 95 -4.73 -18.20 2.29
CA PHE A 95 -4.23 -19.30 3.11
C PHE A 95 -3.57 -20.28 2.15
N LYS A 96 -2.23 -20.34 2.14
CA LYS A 96 -1.51 -21.38 1.43
C LYS A 96 -1.98 -22.67 2.07
N LYS A 97 -2.81 -23.45 1.36
CA LYS A 97 -3.11 -24.82 1.75
C LYS A 97 -1.77 -25.49 1.96
N ARG A 98 -1.42 -25.83 3.21
CA ARG A 98 -0.32 -26.76 3.45
C ARG A 98 -0.70 -28.00 2.63
N LYS A 99 0.13 -28.39 1.66
CA LYS A 99 0.04 -29.75 1.14
C LYS A 99 0.18 -30.61 2.37
N ALA A 100 -0.90 -31.29 2.77
CA ALA A 100 -0.77 -32.39 3.69
C ALA A 100 0.27 -33.29 3.03
N GLU A 101 1.41 -33.50 3.68
CA GLU A 101 2.24 -34.63 3.29
C GLU A 101 1.33 -35.84 3.41
N GLU A 102 1.06 -36.48 2.26
CA GLU A 102 0.33 -37.73 2.16
C GLU A 102 1.16 -38.82 2.85
N GLY A 103 1.11 -38.83 4.17
CA GLY A 103 1.60 -39.89 5.02
C GLY A 103 0.42 -40.70 5.52
N LEU A 104 0.33 -41.94 5.02
CA LEU A 104 -0.48 -43.08 5.51
C LEU A 104 -1.83 -43.28 4.80
N GLY A 105 -1.84 -44.22 3.84
CA GLY A 105 -3.05 -45.01 3.57
C GLY A 105 -3.51 -45.22 2.13
N GLY A 106 -2.64 -45.19 1.11
CA GLY A 106 -3.04 -45.47 -0.28
C GLY A 106 -2.16 -46.53 -0.96
N GLN A 107 -2.69 -47.73 -1.20
CA GLN A 107 -2.01 -48.78 -1.98
C GLN A 107 -1.66 -48.29 -3.39
N LYS A 108 -0.35 -48.17 -3.68
CA LYS A 108 0.16 -47.97 -5.05
C LYS A 108 -0.08 -49.23 -5.88
N LYS A 109 -0.97 -49.16 -6.87
CA LYS A 109 -1.06 -50.14 -7.97
C LYS A 109 0.22 -50.06 -8.83
N LYS A 110 1.03 -51.14 -8.83
CA LYS A 110 2.12 -51.36 -9.78
C LYS A 110 1.55 -51.72 -11.16
N LYS A 111 1.93 -50.99 -12.21
CA LYS A 111 2.10 -51.53 -13.56
C LYS A 111 3.30 -50.81 -14.23
N GLY A 112 4.39 -51.55 -14.44
CA GLY A 112 5.46 -51.19 -15.40
C GLY A 112 4.94 -51.34 -16.84
N ARG A 113 5.65 -51.05 -17.93
CA ARG A 113 7.04 -50.74 -18.32
C ARG A 113 6.89 -49.68 -19.43
N GLY A 114 7.80 -48.77 -19.76
CA GLY A 114 9.24 -48.85 -19.97
C GLY A 114 9.58 -47.80 -21.04
N GLY A 115 10.80 -47.28 -21.07
CA GLY A 115 11.26 -46.32 -22.08
C GLY A 115 12.38 -45.45 -21.55
N GLU A 116 13.53 -45.54 -22.19
CA GLU A 116 14.86 -45.35 -21.65
C GLU A 116 15.45 -43.96 -21.99
N LYS A 117 16.12 -43.36 -21.00
CA LYS A 117 17.23 -42.38 -21.00
C LYS A 117 17.24 -41.20 -21.99
N LYS A 118 17.48 -40.01 -21.42
CA LYS A 118 18.81 -39.35 -21.54
C LYS A 118 19.08 -38.40 -20.37
N LYS A 119 20.23 -38.61 -19.73
CA LYS A 119 20.93 -37.66 -18.87
C LYS A 119 21.39 -36.49 -19.72
N GLU A 120 21.18 -35.27 -19.25
CA GLU A 120 22.23 -34.26 -19.26
C GLU A 120 22.35 -33.70 -17.85
N GLU A 121 23.58 -33.76 -17.37
CA GLU A 121 24.07 -33.33 -16.08
C GLU A 121 24.99 -32.16 -16.44
N LEU A 122 24.75 -30.97 -15.90
CA LEU A 122 25.87 -30.07 -15.62
C LEU A 122 25.63 -29.30 -14.32
N VAL A 123 26.73 -29.21 -13.61
CA VAL A 123 26.98 -28.92 -12.20
C VAL A 123 27.37 -27.45 -12.02
N GLY A 124 27.15 -26.91 -10.82
CA GLY A 124 27.83 -25.72 -10.29
C GLY A 124 26.86 -24.82 -9.50
N VAL A 125 26.70 -24.89 -8.17
CA VAL A 125 27.64 -24.72 -7.02
C VAL A 125 27.97 -23.24 -6.74
N VAL A 126 27.74 -22.84 -5.46
CA VAL A 126 28.08 -21.59 -4.73
C VAL A 126 27.31 -20.35 -5.19
N GLY A 127 26.59 -19.57 -4.38
CA GLY A 127 26.82 -19.15 -2.99
C GLY A 127 27.14 -17.65 -2.99
N GLY A 128 26.76 -16.94 -1.93
CA GLY A 128 27.32 -15.61 -1.61
C GLY A 128 26.36 -14.44 -1.74
N ASP A 129 26.08 -13.83 -0.58
CA ASP A 129 25.87 -12.40 -0.36
C ASP A 129 26.59 -11.48 -1.35
N SER A 130 25.96 -10.36 -1.73
CA SER A 130 26.42 -9.00 -1.38
C SER A 130 25.85 -7.91 -2.30
N LEU A 131 25.47 -6.82 -1.64
CA LEU A 131 25.46 -5.43 -2.08
C LEU A 131 26.59 -5.05 -3.06
N GLU A 132 26.27 -4.24 -4.08
CA GLU A 132 27.03 -3.08 -4.63
C GLU A 132 25.97 -2.24 -5.40
N GLU A 133 25.70 -0.95 -5.18
CA GLU A 133 26.49 0.31 -5.32
C GLU A 133 27.24 0.52 -6.66
N GLY A 134 27.12 1.74 -7.20
CA GLY A 134 27.74 2.25 -8.43
C GLY A 134 26.66 2.79 -9.39
N ASN A 135 26.30 4.08 -9.43
CA ASN A 135 27.08 5.27 -9.75
C ASN A 135 27.88 5.16 -11.07
N ASP A 136 27.47 5.88 -12.13
CA ASP A 136 28.24 7.03 -12.64
C ASP A 136 27.64 7.67 -13.91
N LYS A 137 27.40 8.98 -13.76
CA LYS A 137 27.72 10.09 -14.66
C LYS A 137 28.00 9.79 -16.15
N LYS A 138 27.27 10.52 -17.01
CA LYS A 138 27.89 11.09 -18.21
C LYS A 138 27.42 12.52 -18.46
N ALA A 139 28.39 13.43 -18.33
CA ALA A 139 28.31 14.84 -18.67
C ALA A 139 28.48 15.07 -20.18
N LYS A 140 27.86 16.15 -20.67
CA LYS A 140 28.30 17.13 -21.68
C LYS A 140 27.09 18.05 -21.92
N GLY A 141 27.08 19.35 -21.62
CA GLY A 141 28.15 20.33 -21.74
C GLY A 141 28.04 20.99 -23.12
N GLY A 142 27.64 22.27 -23.16
CA GLY A 142 27.57 23.09 -24.37
C GLY A 142 26.74 24.35 -24.17
N GLU A 143 27.34 25.37 -23.54
CA GLU A 143 27.01 26.80 -23.68
C GLU A 143 26.92 27.20 -25.17
N ASP A 144 26.07 28.17 -25.50
CA ASP A 144 26.58 29.45 -25.98
C ASP A 144 25.50 30.54 -25.96
N ASP A 145 25.96 31.67 -25.44
CA ASP A 145 25.35 32.97 -25.22
C ASP A 145 25.05 33.71 -26.55
N LYS A 146 23.98 34.50 -26.59
CA LYS A 146 23.91 35.81 -27.27
C LYS A 146 22.53 36.46 -27.14
N SER A 147 22.53 37.52 -26.35
CA SER A 147 21.76 38.76 -26.47
C SER A 147 21.24 39.10 -27.88
N ASP A 148 20.05 39.67 -27.95
CA ASP A 148 19.87 41.05 -28.42
C ASP A 148 18.44 41.57 -28.23
N ASP A 149 18.36 42.76 -27.66
CA ASP A 149 17.24 43.71 -27.67
C ASP A 149 16.70 43.95 -29.09
N LYS A 150 15.37 44.14 -29.22
CA LYS A 150 14.80 45.32 -29.90
C LYS A 150 13.26 45.37 -29.90
N VAL A 151 12.80 46.53 -29.42
CA VAL A 151 11.59 47.35 -29.73
C VAL A 151 10.24 46.84 -29.26
#